data_AF-A0A0F2L3J9-F1
#
_entry.id   AF-A0A0F2L3J9-F1
#
_cell.length_a   1.000
_cell.length_b   1.000
_cell.length_c   1.000
_cell.angle_alpha   90.00
_cell.angle_beta   90.00
_cell.angle_gamma   90.00
#
_symmetry.space_group_name_H-M   'P 1'
#
loop_
_entity.id
_entity.type
_entity.pdbx_description
1 polymer ?
#
loop_
_entity_poly.entity_id
_entity_poly.type
_entity_poly.pdbx_seq_one_letter_code
_entity_poly.pdbx_strand_id
1 'polypeptide(L)' 'MVLIFGHRGAMGYAPENTMPSFNLAISMGVDGIELDVHMTKDGE' A
#
# COMPACT_ATOMS: atom_id res chain seq x y z
N MET A 1 20.70 2.56 8.03
CA MET A 1 19.65 1.53 7.95
C MET A 1 18.82 1.82 6.70
N VAL A 2 18.34 0.82 6.00
CA VAL A 2 17.47 0.98 4.81
C VAL A 2 16.02 0.77 5.24
N LEU A 3 15.11 1.62 4.78
CA LEU A 3 13.67 1.45 4.98
C LEU A 3 13.05 0.75 3.76
N ILE A 4 12.11 -0.16 4.02
CA ILE A 4 11.38 -0.92 3.02
C ILE A 4 9.92 -0.47 3.03
N PHE A 5 9.44 -0.04 1.87
CA PHE A 5 8.05 0.37 1.68
C PHE A 5 7.33 -0.59 0.74
N GLY A 6 6.12 -1.02 1.13
CA GLY A 6 5.24 -1.79 0.27
C GLY A 6 4.63 -0.88 -0.80
N HIS A 7 5.13 -0.96 -2.03
CA HIS A 7 4.63 -0.21 -3.19
C HIS A 7 3.20 -0.64 -3.52
N ARG A 8 2.24 0.27 -3.28
CA ARG A 8 0.79 0.06 -3.36
C ARG A 8 0.32 -1.14 -2.54
N GLY A 9 0.99 -1.39 -1.40
CA GLY A 9 0.88 -2.60 -0.60
C GLY A 9 1.81 -3.72 -1.05
N ALA A 10 1.32 -4.96 -1.08
CA ALA A 10 2.00 -6.15 -1.59
C ALA A 10 1.49 -6.48 -3.00
N MET A 11 1.59 -5.54 -3.94
CA MET A 11 0.93 -5.60 -5.26
C MET A 11 1.29 -6.84 -6.13
N GLY A 12 2.42 -7.49 -5.86
CA GLY A 12 2.80 -8.75 -6.51
C GLY A 12 2.02 -9.98 -6.00
N TYR A 13 1.29 -9.85 -4.89
CA TYR A 13 0.63 -10.94 -4.18
C TYR A 13 -0.88 -10.70 -3.94
N ALA A 14 -1.33 -9.45 -3.95
CA ALA A 14 -2.73 -9.06 -3.77
C ALA A 14 -3.05 -7.80 -4.61
N PRO A 15 -4.34 -7.52 -4.93
CA PRO A 15 -4.71 -6.34 -5.70
C PRO A 15 -4.18 -5.04 -5.10
N GLU A 16 -3.47 -4.22 -5.88
CA GLU A 16 -2.85 -2.98 -5.44
C GLU A 16 -3.86 -1.97 -4.83
N ASN A 17 -3.38 -1.10 -3.93
CA ASN A 17 -4.21 -0.07 -3.28
C ASN A 17 -5.48 -0.61 -2.59
N THR A 18 -5.41 -1.83 -2.04
CA THR A 18 -6.51 -2.44 -1.29
C THR A 18 -6.10 -2.84 0.12
N MET A 19 -7.07 -2.89 1.05
CA MET A 19 -6.82 -3.35 2.42
C MET A 19 -6.17 -4.74 2.52
N PRO A 20 -6.58 -5.76 1.72
CA PRO A 20 -5.87 -7.04 1.70
C PRO A 20 -4.38 -6.91 1.34
N SER A 21 -4.04 -6.06 0.36
CA SER A 21 -2.66 -5.83 -0.06
C SER A 21 -1.84 -5.08 1.01
N PHE A 22 -2.44 -4.09 1.66
CA PHE A 22 -1.80 -3.38 2.77
C PHE A 22 -1.56 -4.28 3.98
N ASN A 23 -2.57 -5.08 4.37
CA ASN A 23 -2.45 -6.02 5.47
C ASN A 23 -1.38 -7.08 5.22
N LEU A 24 -1.24 -7.53 3.97
CA LEU A 24 -0.19 -8.47 3.58
C LEU A 24 1.20 -7.83 3.61
N ALA A 25 1.36 -6.60 3.13
CA ALA A 25 2.64 -5.90 3.23
C ALA A 25 3.05 -5.67 4.70
N ILE A 26 2.10 -5.28 5.57
CA ILE A 26 2.33 -5.14 7.01
C ILE A 26 2.77 -6.47 7.63
N SER A 27 2.12 -7.60 7.29
CA SER A 27 2.51 -8.91 7.81
C SER A 27 3.86 -9.40 7.28
N MET A 28 4.32 -8.88 6.13
CA MET A 28 5.67 -9.10 5.59
C MET A 28 6.75 -8.23 6.28
N GLY A 29 6.37 -7.30 7.16
CA GLY A 29 7.32 -6.53 7.97
C GLY A 29 7.91 -5.31 7.25
N VAL A 30 7.18 -4.70 6.32
CA VAL A 30 7.59 -3.41 5.74
C VAL A 30 7.58 -2.30 6.79
N ASP A 31 8.46 -1.32 6.65
CA ASP A 31 8.52 -0.14 7.52
C ASP A 31 7.38 0.86 7.24
N GLY A 32 6.82 0.82 6.04
CA GLY A 32 5.71 1.67 5.63
C GLY A 32 4.97 1.17 4.39
N ILE A 33 3.83 1.80 4.12
CA ILE A 33 3.01 1.55 2.93
C ILE A 33 3.07 2.79 2.05
N GLU A 34 3.28 2.57 0.76
CA GLU A 34 3.05 3.57 -0.27
C GLU A 34 1.66 3.32 -0.89
N LEU A 35 0.95 4.41 -1.21
CA LEU A 35 -0.39 4.36 -1.80
C LEU A 35 -0.60 5.56 -2.74
N ASP A 36 -1.47 5.37 -3.73
CA ASP A 36 -1.94 6.44 -4.59
C ASP A 36 -3.24 7.06 -4.04
N VAL A 37 -3.39 8.37 -4.17
CA VAL A 37 -4.59 9.12 -3.74
C VAL A 37 -5.04 10.02 -4.88
N HIS A 38 -6.33 10.02 -5.19
CA HIS A 38 -6.93 10.86 -6.23
C HIS A 38 -8.15 11.58 -5.67
N MET A 39 -8.35 12.82 -6.10
CA MET A 39 -9.52 13.62 -5.74
C MET A 39 -10.70 13.31 -6.65
N THR A 40 -11.88 13.12 -6.08
CA THR A 40 -13.16 12.93 -6.75
C THR A 40 -13.73 14.26 -7.24
N LYS A 41 -14.85 14.21 -7.97
CA LYS A 41 -15.52 15.42 -8.47
C LYS A 41 -16.13 16.27 -7.37
N ASP A 42 -16.50 15.66 -6.25
CA ASP A 42 -17.04 16.31 -5.05
C ASP A 42 -15.96 16.74 -4.06
N GLY A 43 -14.68 16.54 -4.38
CA GLY A 43 -13.55 17.05 -3.60
C GLY A 43 -13.05 16.12 -2.49
N GLU A 44 -13.46 14.85 -2.52
CA GLU A 44 -13.02 13.79 -1.60
C GLU A 44 -11.86 12.96 -2.18
#